data_AF-A0A6I4UI65-F1
#
_entry.id   AF-A0A6I4UI65-F1
#
_cell.length_a   1.000
_cell.length_b   1.000
_cell.length_c   1.000
_cell.angle_alpha   90.00
_cell.angle_beta   90.00
_cell.angle_gamma   90.00
#
_symmetry.space_group_name_H-M   'P 1'
#
loop_
_entity.id
_entity.type
_entity.pdbx_description
1 polymer ?
#
loop_
_entity_poly.entity_id
_entity_poly.type
_entity_poly.pdbx_seq_one_letter_code
_entity_poly.pdbx_strand_id
1 'polypeptide(L)'
;MPDPRQLMRDLQVFRDPQPGRSLRELCITLFPFLGLFAAIIAAADAGYLFALALTPLAGLFLLRLFIIQHDCGHGSFLRNRASNDWFGRMLGVFTLTPYDCWSLSHARHHAMTGNLDKRGFGDVDTLTVREYCERSRTQRLGYRLYRHPLTLLGFGPAYLFLLRHRLPVGLMKEGWKFWISALGTNLATLAILAVPVWLVGFGVTLAVFLPTLLFAASMGVWLFYIQHQFPQAYWESKSDWSFA
;
A
#
# COMPACT_ATOMS: atom_id res chain seq x y z
N MET A 1 4.91 19.43 -23.96
CA MET A 1 4.52 18.04 -23.62
C MET A 1 4.54 17.21 -24.90
N PRO A 2 4.91 15.92 -24.86
CA PRO A 2 4.80 15.04 -26.03
C PRO A 2 3.36 15.01 -26.56
N ASP A 3 3.16 14.81 -27.87
CA ASP A 3 1.83 14.56 -28.43
C ASP A 3 1.23 13.30 -27.75
N PRO A 4 0.07 13.39 -27.08
CA PRO A 4 -0.56 12.25 -26.41
C PRO A 4 -0.74 11.04 -27.33
N ARG A 5 -1.03 11.25 -28.62
CA ARG A 5 -1.19 10.15 -29.59
C ARG A 5 0.13 9.46 -29.89
N GLN A 6 1.21 10.22 -29.98
CA GLN A 6 2.56 9.66 -30.12
C GLN A 6 2.95 8.86 -28.89
N LEU A 7 2.75 9.44 -27.69
CA LEU A 7 3.03 8.75 -26.43
C LEU A 7 2.24 7.43 -26.32
N MET A 8 0.95 7.43 -26.67
CA MET A 8 0.15 6.21 -26.68
C MET A 8 0.73 5.15 -27.62
N ARG A 9 1.15 5.54 -28.84
CA ARG A 9 1.79 4.61 -29.80
C ARG A 9 3.08 4.03 -29.24
N ASP A 10 3.95 4.88 -28.67
CA ASP A 10 5.24 4.46 -28.11
C ASP A 10 5.05 3.51 -26.92
N LEU A 11 3.97 3.67 -26.15
CA LEU A 11 3.65 2.83 -25.00
C LEU A 11 2.87 1.56 -25.35
N GLN A 12 2.40 1.38 -26.59
CA GLN A 12 1.62 0.18 -26.98
C GLN A 12 2.38 -1.13 -26.73
N VAL A 13 3.70 -1.14 -26.93
CA VAL A 13 4.54 -2.32 -26.71
C VAL A 13 4.61 -2.75 -25.24
N PHE A 14 4.26 -1.86 -24.31
CA PHE A 14 4.21 -2.11 -22.86
C PHE A 14 2.80 -2.33 -22.33
N ARG A 15 1.78 -2.30 -23.21
CA ARG A 15 0.37 -2.40 -22.81
C ARG A 15 0.03 -3.77 -22.23
N ASP A 16 0.51 -4.84 -22.87
CA ASP A 16 0.05 -6.19 -22.58
C ASP A 16 0.93 -6.89 -21.54
N PRO A 17 0.34 -7.60 -20.55
CA PRO A 17 1.09 -8.36 -19.58
C PRO A 17 1.86 -9.52 -20.24
N GLN A 18 3.06 -9.77 -19.71
CA GLN A 18 3.88 -10.93 -20.07
C GLN A 18 3.89 -11.94 -18.91
N PRO A 19 3.02 -12.97 -18.89
CA PRO A 19 2.81 -13.81 -17.71
C PRO A 19 4.07 -14.51 -17.19
N GLY A 20 4.98 -14.92 -18.09
CA GLY A 20 6.26 -15.51 -17.68
C GLY A 20 7.15 -14.53 -16.91
N ARG A 21 7.18 -13.26 -17.34
CA ARG A 21 7.85 -12.19 -16.59
C ARG A 21 7.12 -11.93 -15.28
N SER A 22 5.80 -11.78 -15.28
CA SER A 22 5.00 -11.55 -14.07
C SER A 22 5.25 -12.62 -13.01
N LEU A 23 5.19 -13.90 -13.38
CA LEU A 23 5.46 -14.99 -12.45
C LEU A 23 6.89 -14.98 -11.93
N ARG A 24 7.87 -14.69 -12.80
CA ARG A 24 9.27 -14.53 -12.36
C ARG A 24 9.41 -13.40 -11.35
N GLU A 25 8.82 -12.24 -11.60
CA GLU A 25 8.83 -11.09 -10.68
C GLU A 25 8.21 -11.45 -9.33
N LEU A 26 7.12 -12.24 -9.33
CA LEU A 26 6.53 -12.76 -8.10
C LEU A 26 7.49 -13.72 -7.37
N CYS A 27 8.08 -14.70 -8.06
CA CYS A 27 8.99 -15.68 -7.45
C CYS A 27 10.23 -15.01 -6.84
N ILE A 28 10.88 -14.10 -7.57
CA ILE A 28 12.07 -13.37 -7.08
C ILE A 28 11.72 -12.32 -6.01
N THR A 29 10.44 -12.14 -5.68
CA THR A 29 10.00 -11.28 -4.59
C THR A 29 9.55 -12.10 -3.38
N LEU A 30 8.65 -13.06 -3.61
CA LEU A 30 8.04 -13.86 -2.55
C LEU A 30 9.05 -14.82 -1.90
N PHE A 31 9.88 -15.53 -2.66
CA PHE A 31 10.82 -16.47 -2.06
C PHE A 31 11.92 -15.78 -1.25
N PRO A 32 12.55 -14.69 -1.73
CA PRO A 32 13.47 -13.93 -0.88
C PRO A 32 12.79 -13.31 0.34
N PHE A 33 11.55 -12.82 0.23
CA PHE A 33 10.79 -12.36 1.39
C PHE A 33 10.63 -13.45 2.46
N LEU A 34 10.13 -14.62 2.07
CA LEU A 34 9.94 -15.74 2.99
C LEU A 34 11.28 -16.24 3.56
N GLY A 35 12.31 -16.32 2.73
CA GLY A 35 13.66 -16.72 3.14
C GLY A 35 14.29 -15.74 4.12
N LEU A 36 14.17 -14.43 3.88
CA LEU A 36 14.63 -13.40 4.82
C LEU A 36 13.85 -13.45 6.12
N PHE A 37 12.52 -13.59 6.07
CA PHE A 37 11.70 -13.68 7.26
C PHE A 37 12.09 -14.88 8.14
N ALA A 38 12.28 -16.05 7.52
CA ALA A 38 12.75 -17.25 8.21
C ALA A 38 14.19 -17.08 8.76
N ALA A 39 15.09 -16.48 7.98
CA ALA A 39 16.47 -16.22 8.40
C ALA A 39 16.53 -15.26 9.60
N ILE A 40 15.69 -14.21 9.62
CA ILE A 40 15.61 -13.28 10.74
C ILE A 40 15.11 -13.99 11.99
N ILE A 41 14.08 -14.84 11.87
CA ILE A 41 13.57 -15.64 12.98
C ILE A 41 14.67 -16.56 13.52
N ALA A 42 15.38 -17.29 12.65
CA ALA A 42 16.45 -18.18 13.06
C ALA A 42 17.64 -17.43 13.69
N ALA A 43 17.93 -16.21 13.21
CA ALA A 43 18.99 -15.37 13.75
C ALA A 43 18.60 -14.67 15.07
N ALA A 44 17.32 -14.67 15.45
CA ALA A 44 16.86 -13.99 16.66
C ALA A 44 17.54 -14.55 17.92
N ASP A 45 17.82 -15.86 17.95
CA ASP A 45 18.53 -16.54 19.04
C ASP A 45 20.03 -16.23 19.08
N ALA A 46 20.64 -15.94 17.91
CA ALA A 46 22.07 -15.66 17.78
C ALA A 46 22.45 -14.20 18.09
N GLY A 47 21.48 -13.28 18.04
CA GLY A 47 21.69 -11.87 18.30
C GLY A 47 20.53 -11.00 17.83
N TYR A 48 19.67 -10.62 18.77
CA TYR A 48 18.42 -9.90 18.49
C TYR A 48 18.60 -8.60 17.68
N LEU A 49 19.68 -7.84 17.92
CA LEU A 49 19.96 -6.61 17.15
C LEU A 49 20.34 -6.89 15.69
N PHE A 50 21.10 -7.97 15.44
CA PHE A 50 21.49 -8.35 14.07
C PHE A 50 20.28 -8.84 13.28
N ALA A 51 19.41 -9.63 13.91
CA ALA A 51 18.15 -10.07 13.34
C ALA A 51 17.25 -8.86 12.97
N LEU A 52 17.13 -7.88 13.86
CA LEU A 52 16.36 -6.67 13.60
C LEU A 52 16.92 -5.81 12.45
N ALA A 53 18.25 -5.75 12.29
CA ALA A 53 18.89 -4.99 11.22
C ALA A 53 18.53 -5.49 9.79
N LEU A 54 18.05 -6.72 9.66
CA LEU A 54 17.61 -7.30 8.39
C LEU A 54 16.11 -7.05 8.09
N THR A 55 15.32 -6.63 9.08
CA THR A 55 13.88 -6.35 8.88
C THR A 55 13.59 -5.25 7.85
N PRO A 56 14.41 -4.19 7.66
CA PRO A 56 14.21 -3.23 6.57
C PRO A 56 14.32 -3.89 5.19
N LEU A 57 15.27 -4.81 5.00
CA LEU A 57 15.43 -5.52 3.74
C LEU A 57 14.23 -6.42 3.44
N ALA A 58 13.76 -7.17 4.44
CA ALA A 58 12.51 -7.92 4.33
C ALA A 58 11.31 -6.99 4.02
N GLY A 59 11.29 -5.80 4.62
CA GLY A 59 10.28 -4.76 4.38
C GLY A 59 10.28 -4.25 2.94
N LEU A 60 11.44 -4.12 2.29
CA LEU A 60 11.52 -3.75 0.86
C LEU A 60 10.91 -4.83 -0.05
N PHE A 61 11.13 -6.11 0.27
CA PHE A 61 10.47 -7.19 -0.47
C PHE A 61 8.96 -7.21 -0.21
N LEU A 62 8.52 -6.97 1.03
CA LEU A 62 7.10 -6.85 1.36
C LEU A 62 6.43 -5.67 0.62
N LEU A 63 7.11 -4.53 0.53
CA LEU A 63 6.68 -3.40 -0.28
C LEU A 63 6.58 -3.79 -1.77
N ARG A 64 7.53 -4.57 -2.30
CA ARG A 64 7.45 -5.06 -3.68
C ARG A 64 6.29 -6.05 -3.89
N LEU A 65 5.94 -6.88 -2.89
CA LEU A 65 4.70 -7.68 -2.93
C LEU A 65 3.46 -6.79 -3.02
N PHE A 66 3.44 -5.67 -2.29
CA PHE A 66 2.38 -4.67 -2.41
C PHE A 66 2.33 -4.02 -3.80
N ILE A 67 3.48 -3.72 -4.42
CA ILE A 67 3.53 -3.19 -5.80
C ILE A 67 2.94 -4.21 -6.78
N ILE A 68 3.25 -5.50 -6.65
CA ILE A 68 2.65 -6.56 -7.47
C ILE A 68 1.14 -6.67 -7.23
N GLN A 69 0.71 -6.62 -5.97
CA GLN A 69 -0.72 -6.57 -5.62
C GLN A 69 -1.41 -5.34 -6.24
N HIS A 70 -0.72 -4.21 -6.30
CA HIS A 70 -1.22 -2.99 -6.91
C HIS A 70 -1.46 -3.16 -8.41
N ASP A 71 -0.52 -3.79 -9.12
CA ASP A 71 -0.66 -4.10 -10.55
C ASP A 71 -1.80 -5.09 -10.81
N CYS A 72 -2.01 -6.04 -9.90
CA CYS A 72 -3.21 -6.88 -9.91
C CYS A 72 -4.50 -6.04 -9.81
N GLY A 73 -4.51 -5.01 -8.95
CA GLY A 73 -5.64 -4.08 -8.80
C GLY A 73 -6.01 -3.34 -10.09
N HIS A 74 -5.00 -3.01 -10.89
CA HIS A 74 -5.16 -2.44 -12.23
C HIS A 74 -5.48 -3.47 -13.32
N GLY A 75 -5.34 -4.76 -13.01
CA GLY A 75 -5.51 -5.85 -13.98
C GLY A 75 -4.36 -5.97 -14.98
N SER A 76 -3.21 -5.36 -14.70
CA SER A 76 -2.06 -5.31 -15.60
C SER A 76 -0.99 -6.37 -15.31
N PHE A 77 -1.12 -7.13 -14.22
CA PHE A 77 -0.12 -8.13 -13.84
C PHE A 77 -0.25 -9.45 -14.63
N LEU A 78 -1.49 -9.95 -14.81
CA LEU A 78 -1.81 -11.15 -15.57
C LEU A 78 -2.82 -10.85 -16.69
N ARG A 79 -2.94 -11.75 -17.68
CA ARG A 79 -3.83 -11.56 -18.84
C ARG A 79 -5.31 -11.49 -18.50
N ASN A 80 -5.75 -12.22 -17.47
CA ASN A 80 -7.17 -12.32 -17.13
C ASN A 80 -7.45 -11.66 -15.78
N ARG A 81 -8.62 -11.00 -15.66
CA ARG A 81 -8.99 -10.24 -14.46
C ARG A 81 -9.14 -11.14 -13.22
N ALA A 82 -9.72 -12.33 -13.39
CA ALA A 82 -9.97 -13.24 -12.27
C ALA A 82 -8.68 -13.69 -11.56
N SER A 83 -7.63 -13.99 -12.33
CA SER A 83 -6.31 -14.34 -11.80
C SER A 83 -5.66 -13.14 -11.12
N ASN A 84 -5.72 -11.94 -11.72
CA ASN A 84 -5.25 -10.73 -11.03
C ASN A 84 -5.95 -10.56 -9.68
N ASP A 85 -7.27 -10.69 -9.63
CA ASP A 85 -8.03 -10.54 -8.39
C ASP A 85 -7.68 -11.63 -7.36
N TRP A 86 -7.42 -12.87 -7.80
CA TRP A 86 -7.03 -13.95 -6.89
C TRP A 86 -5.62 -13.74 -6.33
N PHE A 87 -4.63 -13.43 -7.18
CA PHE A 87 -3.27 -13.10 -6.75
C PHE A 87 -3.26 -11.85 -5.85
N GLY A 88 -4.05 -10.84 -6.19
CA GLY A 88 -4.23 -9.64 -5.37
C GLY A 88 -4.74 -9.96 -3.97
N ARG A 89 -5.76 -10.82 -3.83
CA ARG A 89 -6.26 -11.28 -2.52
C ARG A 89 -5.20 -12.06 -1.75
N MET A 90 -4.49 -12.98 -2.41
CA MET A 90 -3.42 -13.76 -1.78
C MET A 90 -2.31 -12.85 -1.24
N LEU A 91 -1.83 -11.91 -2.06
CA LEU A 91 -0.80 -10.95 -1.68
C LEU A 91 -1.27 -9.98 -0.58
N GLY A 92 -2.56 -9.62 -0.61
CA GLY A 92 -3.24 -8.84 0.42
C GLY A 92 -3.11 -9.41 1.83
N VAL A 93 -2.97 -10.74 1.95
CA VAL A 93 -2.73 -11.39 3.25
C VAL A 93 -1.34 -11.03 3.80
N PHE A 94 -0.30 -11.09 2.97
CA PHE A 94 1.07 -10.76 3.40
C PHE A 94 1.21 -9.27 3.72
N THR A 95 0.60 -8.41 2.89
CA THR A 95 0.70 -6.95 3.01
C THR A 95 -0.30 -6.35 4.00
N LEU A 96 -1.11 -7.18 4.67
CA LEU A 96 -2.16 -6.74 5.58
C LEU A 96 -3.13 -5.75 4.91
N THR A 97 -3.42 -5.96 3.63
CA THR A 97 -4.26 -5.07 2.82
C THR A 97 -5.42 -5.85 2.22
N PRO A 98 -6.67 -5.63 2.68
CA PRO A 98 -7.82 -6.33 2.11
C PRO A 98 -8.07 -5.90 0.67
N TYR A 99 -7.72 -6.78 -0.26
CA TYR A 99 -7.56 -6.45 -1.67
C TYR A 99 -8.79 -5.83 -2.32
N ASP A 100 -10.01 -6.36 -2.09
CA ASP A 100 -11.20 -5.81 -2.74
C ASP A 100 -11.56 -4.42 -2.20
N CYS A 101 -11.37 -4.20 -0.89
CA CYS A 101 -11.56 -2.88 -0.28
C CYS A 101 -10.54 -1.88 -0.85
N TRP A 102 -9.27 -2.29 -0.87
CA TRP A 102 -8.18 -1.47 -1.36
C TRP A 102 -8.32 -1.17 -2.85
N SER A 103 -8.55 -2.18 -3.70
CA SER A 103 -8.67 -2.03 -5.15
C SER A 103 -9.78 -1.08 -5.56
N LEU A 104 -10.95 -1.12 -4.91
CA LEU A 104 -12.01 -0.16 -5.18
C LEU A 104 -11.65 1.26 -4.73
N SER A 105 -11.12 1.41 -3.50
CA SER A 105 -10.68 2.72 -2.99
C SER A 105 -9.59 3.33 -3.87
N HIS A 106 -8.68 2.49 -4.36
CA HIS A 106 -7.56 2.85 -5.23
C HIS A 106 -8.04 3.26 -6.63
N ALA A 107 -8.99 2.52 -7.21
CA ALA A 107 -9.61 2.91 -8.47
C ALA A 107 -10.34 4.25 -8.35
N ARG A 108 -11.04 4.50 -7.23
CA ARG A 108 -11.68 5.80 -6.93
C ARG A 108 -10.63 6.90 -6.79
N HIS A 109 -9.53 6.65 -6.09
CA HIS A 109 -8.41 7.59 -5.98
C HIS A 109 -7.89 8.02 -7.36
N HIS A 110 -7.54 7.04 -8.21
CA HIS A 110 -7.05 7.32 -9.56
C HIS A 110 -8.07 8.07 -10.41
N ALA A 111 -9.34 7.70 -10.35
CA ALA A 111 -10.40 8.36 -11.11
C ALA A 111 -10.59 9.85 -10.76
N MET A 112 -10.21 10.27 -9.55
CA MET A 112 -10.41 11.63 -9.04
C MET A 112 -9.10 12.37 -8.75
N THR A 113 -7.95 11.79 -9.10
CA THR A 113 -6.63 12.38 -8.80
C THR A 113 -6.50 13.77 -9.43
N GLY A 114 -5.98 14.72 -8.65
CA GLY A 114 -5.81 16.11 -9.10
C GLY A 114 -7.10 16.94 -9.11
N ASN A 115 -8.26 16.37 -8.74
CA ASN A 115 -9.52 17.13 -8.64
C ASN A 115 -9.69 17.67 -7.22
N LEU A 116 -9.55 18.99 -7.04
CA LEU A 116 -9.65 19.65 -5.73
C LEU A 116 -11.02 19.47 -5.05
N ASP A 117 -12.09 19.29 -5.81
CA ASP A 117 -13.46 19.16 -5.28
C ASP A 117 -13.84 17.72 -4.92
N LYS A 118 -12.97 16.75 -5.24
CA LYS A 118 -13.23 15.31 -5.09
C LYS A 118 -12.14 14.55 -4.34
N ARG A 119 -11.29 15.29 -3.59
CA ARG A 119 -10.29 14.77 -2.65
C ARG A 119 -10.89 13.83 -1.60
N GLY A 120 -10.05 12.97 -1.04
CA GLY A 120 -10.33 12.23 0.20
C GLY A 120 -10.45 10.72 0.05
N PHE A 121 -10.27 10.19 -1.16
CA PHE A 121 -10.16 8.75 -1.39
C PHE A 121 -8.69 8.42 -1.64
N GLY A 122 -8.03 7.84 -0.64
CA GLY A 122 -6.62 7.43 -0.75
C GLY A 122 -5.59 8.57 -0.74
N ASP A 123 -6.04 9.82 -0.79
CA ASP A 123 -5.15 10.99 -0.79
C ASP A 123 -4.55 11.26 0.60
N VAL A 124 -3.35 11.84 0.60
CA VAL A 124 -2.85 12.59 1.76
C VAL A 124 -3.56 13.94 1.77
N ASP A 125 -4.22 14.28 2.89
CA ASP A 125 -4.94 15.53 3.00
C ASP A 125 -3.99 16.71 2.72
N THR A 126 -4.37 17.48 1.70
CA THR A 126 -3.55 18.57 1.16
C THR A 126 -4.44 19.79 0.98
N LEU A 127 -4.13 20.83 1.75
CA LEU A 127 -4.83 22.11 1.67
C LEU A 127 -4.18 23.02 0.63
N THR A 128 -5.00 23.80 -0.07
CA THR A 128 -4.52 24.96 -0.82
C THR A 128 -3.98 26.02 0.15
N VAL A 129 -3.16 26.95 -0.35
CA VAL A 129 -2.66 28.08 0.44
C VAL A 129 -3.82 28.90 1.01
N ARG A 130 -4.86 29.12 0.21
CA ARG A 130 -6.08 29.83 0.63
C ARG A 130 -6.80 29.08 1.76
N GLU A 131 -7.05 27.78 1.58
CA GLU A 131 -7.69 26.94 2.61
C GLU A 131 -6.90 26.97 3.92
N TYR A 132 -5.57 26.88 3.87
CA TYR A 132 -4.74 26.96 5.07
C TYR A 132 -4.82 28.34 5.75
N CYS A 133 -4.82 29.42 4.96
CA CYS A 133 -4.95 30.79 5.45
C CYS A 133 -6.33 31.09 6.04
N GLU A 134 -7.39 30.43 5.58
CA GLU A 134 -8.75 30.60 6.13
C GLU A 134 -8.96 29.82 7.46
N ARG A 135 -8.06 28.90 7.80
CA ARG A 135 -8.14 28.10 9.04
C ARG A 135 -7.70 28.86 10.29
N SER A 136 -8.28 28.51 11.43
CA SER A 136 -7.88 29.02 12.74
C SER A 136 -6.48 28.54 13.15
N ARG A 137 -5.86 29.19 14.14
CA ARG A 137 -4.50 28.82 14.62
C ARG A 137 -4.41 27.36 15.08
N THR A 138 -5.44 26.85 15.76
CA THR A 138 -5.50 25.46 16.24
C THR A 138 -5.65 24.47 15.08
N GLN A 139 -6.45 24.79 14.07
CA GLN A 139 -6.60 23.98 12.87
C GLN A 139 -5.30 23.93 12.05
N ARG A 140 -4.59 25.05 11.93
CA ARG A 140 -3.27 25.10 11.27
C ARG A 140 -2.24 24.26 12.03
N LEU A 141 -2.22 24.32 13.36
CA LEU A 141 -1.38 23.45 14.18
C LEU A 141 -1.72 21.97 13.96
N GLY A 142 -3.00 21.61 13.98
CA GLY A 142 -3.46 20.25 13.70
C GLY A 142 -3.00 19.75 12.32
N TYR A 143 -3.14 20.59 11.28
CA TYR A 143 -2.66 20.25 9.93
C TYR A 143 -1.14 20.06 9.89
N ARG A 144 -0.37 20.91 10.57
CA ARG A 144 1.10 20.76 10.69
C ARG A 144 1.50 19.48 11.41
N LEU A 145 0.79 19.13 12.48
CA LEU A 145 1.02 17.87 13.22
C LEU A 145 0.68 16.65 12.36
N TYR A 146 -0.42 16.70 11.61
CA TYR A 146 -0.79 15.67 10.64
C TYR A 146 0.28 15.51 9.54
N ARG A 147 0.75 16.62 8.96
CA ARG A 147 1.78 16.65 7.91
C ARG A 147 3.21 16.44 8.42
N HIS A 148 3.42 16.35 9.74
CA HIS A 148 4.74 16.12 10.30
C HIS A 148 5.27 14.74 9.89
N PRO A 149 6.54 14.58 9.47
CA PRO A 149 7.06 13.29 8.97
C PRO A 149 6.87 12.11 9.95
N LEU A 150 7.04 12.32 11.25
CA LEU A 150 6.79 11.27 12.26
C LEU A 150 5.32 10.81 12.27
N THR A 151 4.38 11.72 12.07
CA THR A 151 2.96 11.39 12.00
C THR A 151 2.63 10.72 10.67
N LEU A 152 3.03 11.33 9.57
CA LEU A 152 2.65 10.89 8.23
C LEU A 152 3.35 9.59 7.81
N LEU A 153 4.62 9.42 8.18
CA LEU A 153 5.44 8.27 7.80
C LEU A 153 5.66 7.27 8.94
N GLY A 154 5.38 7.63 10.19
CA GLY A 154 5.48 6.72 11.34
C GLY A 154 4.10 6.21 11.80
N PHE A 155 3.33 7.10 12.44
CA PHE A 155 2.05 6.71 13.05
C PHE A 155 0.94 6.41 12.04
N GLY A 156 0.89 7.14 10.92
CA GLY A 156 -0.11 6.98 9.86
C GLY A 156 -0.10 5.57 9.26
N PRO A 157 1.03 5.08 8.74
CA PRO A 157 1.14 3.73 8.19
C PRO A 157 0.83 2.66 9.24
N ALA A 158 1.32 2.81 10.47
CA ALA A 158 0.98 1.90 11.56
C ALA A 158 -0.54 1.80 11.77
N TYR A 159 -1.22 2.95 11.87
CA TYR A 159 -2.68 3.01 11.99
C TYR A 159 -3.40 2.37 10.80
N LEU A 160 -2.96 2.66 9.56
CA LEU A 160 -3.59 2.13 8.35
C LEU A 160 -3.56 0.60 8.32
N PHE A 161 -2.37 0.01 8.46
CA PHE A 161 -2.18 -1.42 8.24
C PHE A 161 -2.55 -2.28 9.46
N LEU A 162 -2.25 -1.81 10.68
CA LEU A 162 -2.55 -2.55 11.91
C LEU A 162 -4.01 -2.41 12.34
N LEU A 163 -4.66 -1.26 12.07
CA LEU A 163 -5.99 -0.97 12.60
C LEU A 163 -7.03 -0.72 11.52
N ARG A 164 -6.86 0.30 10.66
CA ARG A 164 -7.91 0.71 9.71
C ARG A 164 -8.28 -0.40 8.74
N HIS A 165 -7.29 -1.13 8.22
CA HIS A 165 -7.48 -2.23 7.28
C HIS A 165 -8.07 -3.51 7.89
N ARG A 166 -8.29 -3.56 9.21
CA ARG A 166 -8.95 -4.69 9.84
C ARG A 166 -10.46 -4.71 9.58
N LEU A 167 -11.03 -3.58 9.16
CA LEU A 167 -12.44 -3.42 8.81
C LEU A 167 -12.57 -2.71 7.45
N PRO A 168 -13.69 -2.86 6.73
CA PRO A 168 -13.91 -2.19 5.45
C PRO A 168 -14.31 -0.71 5.66
N VAL A 169 -13.54 0.05 6.45
CA VAL A 169 -13.84 1.46 6.79
C VAL A 169 -14.00 2.29 5.51
N GLY A 170 -15.12 3.01 5.40
CA GLY A 170 -15.51 3.76 4.20
C GLY A 170 -16.29 2.94 3.15
N LEU A 171 -16.31 1.60 3.29
CA LEU A 171 -17.02 0.67 2.39
C LEU A 171 -18.00 -0.26 3.13
N MET A 172 -18.22 -0.05 4.43
CA MET A 172 -19.07 -0.91 5.28
C MET A 172 -20.51 -1.07 4.78
N LYS A 173 -21.01 -0.09 4.02
CA LYS A 173 -22.37 -0.06 3.44
C LYS A 173 -22.43 -0.45 1.97
N GLU A 174 -21.29 -0.75 1.34
CA GLU A 174 -21.16 -0.97 -0.11
C GLU A 174 -21.30 -2.46 -0.49
N GLY A 175 -21.65 -3.31 0.49
CA GLY A 175 -21.94 -4.74 0.28
C GLY A 175 -21.05 -5.69 1.09
N TRP A 176 -21.54 -6.93 1.22
CA TRP A 176 -20.89 -7.99 2.01
C TRP A 176 -19.52 -8.40 1.50
N LYS A 177 -19.24 -8.22 0.20
CA LYS A 177 -17.94 -8.51 -0.42
C LYS A 177 -16.77 -7.83 0.33
N PHE A 178 -16.93 -6.59 0.77
CA PHE A 178 -15.88 -5.84 1.47
C PHE A 178 -15.65 -6.34 2.89
N TRP A 179 -16.72 -6.78 3.56
CA TRP A 179 -16.61 -7.46 4.85
C TRP A 179 -15.86 -8.78 4.73
N ILE A 180 -16.16 -9.60 3.71
CA ILE A 180 -15.41 -10.82 3.44
C ILE A 180 -13.94 -10.52 3.13
N SER A 181 -13.67 -9.48 2.34
CA SER A 181 -12.28 -9.12 2.03
C SER A 181 -11.51 -8.72 3.29
N ALA A 182 -12.07 -7.84 4.14
CA ALA A 182 -11.45 -7.43 5.39
C ALA A 182 -11.28 -8.60 6.38
N LEU A 183 -12.36 -9.30 6.71
CA LEU A 183 -12.35 -10.36 7.72
C LEU A 183 -11.62 -11.62 7.24
N GLY A 184 -11.73 -11.96 5.96
CA GLY A 184 -10.97 -13.05 5.34
C GLY A 184 -9.47 -12.77 5.34
N THR A 185 -9.06 -11.54 5.04
CA THR A 185 -7.65 -11.13 5.15
C THR A 185 -7.17 -11.23 6.60
N ASN A 186 -7.96 -10.77 7.58
CA ASN A 186 -7.63 -10.92 9.00
C ASN A 186 -7.43 -12.38 9.39
N LEU A 187 -8.39 -13.24 9.06
CA LEU A 187 -8.34 -14.66 9.41
C LEU A 187 -7.14 -15.36 8.76
N ALA A 188 -6.88 -15.11 7.48
CA ALA A 188 -5.74 -15.68 6.77
C ALA A 188 -4.41 -15.16 7.35
N THR A 189 -4.32 -13.87 7.70
CA THR A 189 -3.13 -13.29 8.33
C THR A 189 -2.87 -13.95 9.68
N LEU A 190 -3.92 -14.11 10.51
CA LEU A 190 -3.82 -14.80 11.80
C LEU A 190 -3.35 -16.25 11.63
N ALA A 191 -3.88 -16.99 10.65
CA ALA A 191 -3.47 -18.36 10.37
C ALA A 191 -1.99 -18.44 9.95
N ILE A 192 -1.53 -17.53 9.09
CA ILE A 192 -0.12 -17.47 8.67
C ILE A 192 0.79 -17.12 9.85
N LEU A 193 0.41 -16.13 10.68
CA LEU A 193 1.21 -15.73 11.84
C LEU A 193 1.16 -16.74 12.99
N ALA A 194 0.14 -17.61 13.05
CA ALA A 194 0.08 -18.67 14.06
C ALA A 194 1.25 -19.66 13.95
N VAL A 195 1.77 -19.89 12.75
CA VAL A 195 2.91 -20.80 12.51
C VAL A 195 4.19 -20.31 13.21
N PRO A 196 4.72 -19.10 12.94
CA PRO A 196 5.89 -18.60 13.66
C PRO A 196 5.60 -18.39 15.15
N VAL A 197 4.39 -18.00 15.55
CA VAL A 197 4.03 -17.90 16.98
C VAL A 197 4.17 -19.24 17.68
N TRP A 198 3.75 -20.33 17.04
CA TRP A 198 3.89 -21.68 17.59
C TRP A 198 5.34 -22.16 17.61
N LEU A 199 6.14 -21.83 16.59
CA LEU A 199 7.53 -22.26 16.46
C LEU A 199 8.50 -21.53 17.39
N VAL A 200 8.40 -20.21 17.47
CA VAL A 200 9.40 -19.36 18.16
C VAL A 200 8.78 -18.43 19.22
N GLY A 201 7.48 -18.55 19.45
CA GLY A 201 6.76 -17.74 20.43
C GLY A 201 6.27 -16.40 19.89
N PHE A 202 5.31 -15.84 20.63
CA PHE A 202 4.63 -14.61 20.27
C PHE A 202 5.57 -13.39 20.24
N GLY A 203 6.44 -13.26 21.24
CA GLY A 203 7.36 -12.13 21.37
C GLY A 203 8.33 -12.00 20.19
N VAL A 204 9.01 -13.10 19.84
CA VAL A 204 9.94 -13.16 18.70
C VAL A 204 9.20 -12.90 17.39
N THR A 205 8.02 -13.50 17.21
CA THR A 205 7.22 -13.28 16.00
C THR A 205 6.87 -11.81 15.82
N LEU A 206 6.37 -11.13 16.86
CA LEU A 206 6.06 -9.70 16.78
C LEU A 206 7.30 -8.84 16.56
N ALA A 207 8.40 -9.17 17.22
CA ALA A 207 9.67 -8.47 17.08
C ALA A 207 10.21 -8.47 15.65
N VAL A 208 9.97 -9.54 14.89
CA VAL A 208 10.39 -9.63 13.48
C VAL A 208 9.32 -9.03 12.55
N PHE A 209 8.06 -9.38 12.79
CA PHE A 209 6.95 -9.01 11.94
C PHE A 209 6.66 -7.50 11.96
N LEU A 210 6.58 -6.88 13.13
CA LEU A 210 6.20 -5.47 13.24
C LEU A 210 7.22 -4.52 12.58
N PRO A 211 8.53 -4.61 12.82
CA PRO A 211 9.48 -3.74 12.15
C PRO A 211 9.51 -3.93 10.63
N THR A 212 9.39 -5.18 10.16
CA THR A 212 9.29 -5.50 8.72
C THR A 212 8.07 -4.83 8.09
N LEU A 213 6.90 -4.99 8.71
CA LEU A 213 5.64 -4.38 8.26
C LEU A 213 5.70 -2.85 8.30
N LEU A 214 6.13 -2.28 9.43
CA LEU A 214 6.17 -0.83 9.61
C LEU A 214 7.14 -0.18 8.64
N PHE A 215 8.31 -0.78 8.41
CA PHE A 215 9.24 -0.29 7.40
C PHE A 215 8.62 -0.31 5.99
N ALA A 216 8.01 -1.44 5.60
CA ALA A 216 7.32 -1.55 4.30
C ALA A 216 6.20 -0.52 4.16
N ALA A 217 5.39 -0.34 5.21
CA ALA A 217 4.26 0.59 5.23
C ALA A 217 4.72 2.05 5.15
N SER A 218 5.75 2.43 5.93
CA SER A 218 6.36 3.76 5.89
C SER A 218 6.95 4.09 4.52
N MET A 219 7.71 3.15 3.95
CA MET A 219 8.29 3.31 2.62
C MET A 219 7.21 3.36 1.53
N GLY A 220 6.14 2.56 1.65
CA GLY A 220 4.99 2.61 0.76
C GLY A 220 4.30 3.97 0.78
N VAL A 221 3.92 4.46 1.97
CA VAL A 221 3.30 5.80 2.11
C VAL A 221 4.24 6.90 1.63
N TRP A 222 5.55 6.77 1.84
CA TRP A 222 6.52 7.72 1.30
C TRP A 222 6.56 7.72 -0.22
N LEU A 223 6.56 6.55 -0.88
CA LEU A 223 6.47 6.45 -2.34
C LEU A 223 5.22 7.14 -2.88
N PHE A 224 4.05 6.87 -2.30
CA PHE A 224 2.81 7.55 -2.67
C PHE A 224 2.91 9.06 -2.44
N TYR A 225 3.45 9.49 -1.31
CA TYR A 225 3.61 10.90 -1.00
C TYR A 225 4.43 11.62 -2.09
N ILE A 226 5.63 11.12 -2.42
CA ILE A 226 6.49 11.78 -3.41
C ILE A 226 5.92 11.73 -4.83
N GLN A 227 5.13 10.71 -5.16
CA GLN A 227 4.45 10.58 -6.46
C GLN A 227 3.32 11.60 -6.64
N HIS A 228 2.71 12.08 -5.55
CA HIS A 228 1.54 12.96 -5.61
C HIS A 228 1.77 14.36 -5.03
N GLN A 229 2.91 14.62 -4.38
CA GLN A 229 3.20 15.85 -3.64
C GLN A 229 4.55 16.44 -4.04
N PHE A 230 4.64 16.90 -5.29
CA PHE A 230 5.80 17.59 -5.84
C PHE A 230 5.40 18.99 -6.37
N PRO A 231 6.35 19.91 -6.58
CA PRO A 231 6.02 21.32 -6.86
C PRO A 231 5.14 21.54 -8.10
N GLN A 232 5.21 20.63 -9.08
CA GLN A 232 4.45 20.68 -10.34
C GLN A 232 3.27 19.70 -10.35
N ALA A 233 2.84 19.18 -9.19
CA ALA A 233 1.72 18.27 -9.11
C ALA A 233 0.44 18.96 -9.61
N TYR A 234 -0.29 18.28 -10.49
CA TYR A 234 -1.50 18.80 -11.10
C TYR A 234 -2.68 18.76 -10.12
N TRP A 235 -3.26 19.92 -9.86
CA TRP A 235 -4.43 20.10 -9.02
C TRP A 235 -5.29 21.20 -9.61
N GLU A 236 -6.52 20.86 -10.00
CA GLU A 236 -7.47 21.79 -10.58
C GLU A 236 -8.85 21.69 -9.93
N SER A 237 -9.58 22.80 -9.98
CA SER A 237 -11.00 22.80 -9.61
C SER A 237 -11.81 22.07 -10.68
N LYS A 238 -13.03 21.59 -10.36
CA LYS A 238 -13.83 20.77 -11.27
C LYS A 238 -14.08 21.42 -12.65
N SER A 239 -14.13 22.75 -12.75
CA SER A 239 -14.33 23.45 -14.03
C SER A 239 -13.19 23.24 -15.01
N ASP A 240 -11.97 23.18 -14.48
CA ASP A 240 -10.72 23.18 -15.27
C ASP A 240 -10.02 21.82 -15.22
N TRP A 241 -10.51 20.91 -14.38
CA TRP A 241 -9.99 19.56 -14.25
C TRP A 241 -10.35 18.68 -15.45
N SER A 242 -9.33 18.18 -16.12
CA SER A 242 -9.38 17.02 -17.01
C SER A 242 -8.75 15.79 -16.37
N PHE A 243 -9.32 14.61 -16.65
CA PHE A 243 -8.75 13.30 -16.30
C PHE A 243 -7.57 12.90 -17.21
N ALA A 244 -7.47 13.52 -18.38
CA ALA A 244 -6.58 13.14 -19.48
C ALA A 244 -5.09 13.41 -19.20
#